data_AF-A0A1S2PN51-F1
#
_entry.id   AF-A0A1S2PN51-F1
#
_cell.length_a   1.000
_cell.length_b   1.000
_cell.length_c   1.000
_cell.angle_alpha   90.00
_cell.angle_beta   90.00
_cell.angle_gamma   90.00
#
_symmetry.space_group_name_H-M   'P 1'
#
loop_
_entity.id
_entity.type
_entity.pdbx_description
1 polymer ?
#
loop_
_entity_poly.entity_id
_entity_poly.type
_entity_poly.pdbx_seq_one_letter_code
_entity_poly.pdbx_strand_id
1 'polypeptide(L)'
;MRRPQLPWAKRFAVLIAAIASVLSVSAVNSPAANAAVYSSCDIDGCSDAASANSTWSNLGYPTTRGWVDWPNGQCSYAGGEYYNDDGQLPSGDTFYEYDVYPRTCGAHRDAYRIVVDSDTGTVWYSPDHYSDFYQL
;
A
#
# COMPACT_ATOMS: atom_id res chain seq x y z
N MET A 1 -61.05 48.01 -55.92
CA MET A 1 -61.45 48.25 -54.51
C MET A 1 -60.21 48.10 -53.62
N ARG A 2 -60.02 49.07 -52.71
CA ARG A 2 -59.05 49.25 -51.60
C ARG A 2 -57.89 48.23 -51.38
N ARG A 3 -56.65 48.76 -51.31
CA ARG A 3 -55.51 48.18 -50.54
C ARG A 3 -55.60 48.61 -49.07
N PRO A 4 -55.07 47.81 -48.12
CA PRO A 4 -53.81 48.20 -47.44
C PRO A 4 -52.90 47.00 -47.11
N GLN A 5 -51.60 47.05 -47.40
CA GLN A 5 -50.46 47.42 -46.52
C GLN A 5 -50.27 46.51 -45.27
N LEU A 6 -49.11 45.83 -45.24
CA LEU A 6 -48.58 45.00 -44.14
C LEU A 6 -48.21 45.86 -42.91
N PRO A 7 -48.24 45.26 -41.70
CA PRO A 7 -47.22 45.57 -40.71
C PRO A 7 -46.62 44.34 -40.01
N TRP A 8 -45.29 44.37 -39.98
CA TRP A 8 -44.33 43.92 -38.96
C TRP A 8 -44.88 43.54 -37.58
N ALA A 9 -44.58 42.30 -37.13
CA ALA A 9 -44.02 41.94 -35.81
C ALA A 9 -44.55 40.60 -35.26
N LYS A 10 -43.72 39.55 -35.28
CA LYS A 10 -43.21 38.87 -34.06
C LYS A 10 -42.50 37.57 -34.45
N ARG A 11 -41.20 37.61 -34.19
CA ARG A 11 -40.27 36.49 -34.12
C ARG A 11 -40.75 35.53 -33.03
N PHE A 12 -40.81 34.24 -33.31
CA PHE A 12 -40.60 33.20 -32.30
C PHE A 12 -39.85 32.04 -32.95
N ALA A 13 -38.54 32.03 -32.73
CA ALA A 13 -37.68 30.88 -32.93
C ALA A 13 -37.94 29.89 -31.79
N VAL A 14 -38.09 28.61 -32.11
CA VAL A 14 -37.95 27.52 -31.13
C VAL A 14 -36.96 26.54 -31.71
N LEU A 15 -35.80 26.49 -31.06
CA LEU A 15 -34.65 25.64 -31.34
C LEU A 15 -34.99 24.19 -30.96
N ILE A 16 -34.78 23.25 -31.87
CA ILE A 16 -34.79 21.81 -31.57
C ILE A 16 -33.40 21.47 -31.04
N ALA A 17 -33.26 21.28 -29.73
CA ALA A 17 -32.05 20.73 -29.13
C ALA A 17 -32.22 19.20 -29.00
N ALA A 18 -31.63 18.45 -29.93
CA ALA A 18 -31.45 17.01 -29.78
C ALA A 18 -30.17 16.77 -28.96
N ILE A 19 -30.31 16.41 -27.69
CA ILE A 19 -29.19 16.00 -26.84
C ILE A 19 -28.96 14.51 -27.09
N ALA A 20 -27.93 14.18 -27.87
CA ALA A 20 -27.43 12.82 -27.97
C ALA A 20 -26.51 12.54 -26.79
N SER A 21 -27.01 11.80 -25.79
CA SER A 21 -26.21 11.38 -24.64
C SER A 21 -25.31 10.21 -25.04
N VAL A 22 -24.04 10.49 -25.35
CA VAL A 22 -23.01 9.46 -25.49
C VAL A 22 -22.49 9.14 -24.09
N LEU A 23 -22.87 7.97 -23.56
CA LEU A 23 -22.29 7.44 -22.32
C LEU A 23 -20.90 6.87 -22.64
N SER A 24 -19.88 7.71 -22.54
CA SER A 24 -18.49 7.27 -22.55
C SER A 24 -18.19 6.52 -21.26
N VAL A 25 -18.16 5.18 -21.31
CA VAL A 25 -17.62 4.37 -20.21
C VAL A 25 -16.10 4.48 -20.27
N SER A 26 -15.55 5.44 -19.56
CA SER A 26 -14.11 5.47 -19.29
C SER A 26 -13.83 4.30 -18.35
N ALA A 27 -13.17 3.25 -18.85
CA ALA A 27 -12.52 2.30 -17.97
C ALA A 27 -11.47 3.09 -17.18
N VAL A 28 -11.72 3.30 -15.89
CA VAL A 28 -10.72 3.83 -14.98
C VAL A 28 -9.70 2.72 -14.76
N ASN A 29 -8.64 2.72 -15.56
CA ASN A 29 -7.44 1.97 -15.24
C ASN A 29 -6.80 2.66 -14.04
N SER A 30 -7.26 2.35 -12.83
CA SER A 30 -6.45 2.62 -11.65
C SER A 30 -5.10 1.94 -11.87
N PRO A 31 -3.95 2.63 -11.76
CA PRO A 31 -2.69 1.93 -11.70
C PRO A 31 -2.80 0.89 -10.59
N ALA A 32 -2.24 -0.30 -10.81
CA ALA A 32 -2.00 -1.20 -9.68
C ALA A 32 -1.31 -0.35 -8.60
N ALA A 33 -1.84 -0.38 -7.37
CA ALA A 33 -1.19 0.29 -6.27
C ALA A 33 0.17 -0.39 -6.11
N ASN A 34 1.21 0.24 -6.69
CA ASN A 34 2.58 -0.20 -6.48
C ASN A 34 2.92 0.22 -5.06
N ALA A 35 3.53 -0.66 -4.28
CA ALA A 35 3.99 -0.24 -2.97
C ALA A 35 4.94 0.92 -3.11
N ALA A 36 4.76 1.95 -2.27
CA ALA A 36 5.73 3.01 -2.20
C ALA A 36 6.87 2.57 -1.28
N VAL A 37 8.09 2.70 -1.78
CA VAL A 37 9.30 2.51 -0.97
C VAL A 37 9.88 3.88 -0.64
N TYR A 38 9.88 4.21 0.65
CA TYR A 38 10.38 5.44 1.21
C TYR A 38 11.77 5.21 1.81
N SER A 39 12.70 6.14 1.56
CA SER A 39 14.09 6.05 2.01
C SER A 39 14.30 6.39 3.49
N SER A 40 13.24 6.77 4.21
CA SER A 40 13.25 7.03 5.65
C SER A 40 11.93 6.63 6.28
N CYS A 41 11.96 6.33 7.58
CA CYS A 41 10.80 5.99 8.37
C CYS A 41 10.46 7.12 9.34
N ASP A 42 9.51 7.96 8.93
CA ASP A 42 9.03 9.12 9.70
C ASP A 42 7.52 9.01 10.04
N ILE A 43 7.00 7.79 10.08
CA ILE A 43 5.59 7.48 10.37
C ILE A 43 5.42 6.84 11.76
N ASP A 44 4.17 6.75 12.22
CA ASP A 44 3.85 5.99 13.42
C ASP A 44 4.25 4.51 13.27
N GLY A 45 4.80 3.93 14.34
CA GLY A 45 5.26 2.54 14.37
C GLY A 45 6.75 2.33 14.00
N CYS A 46 7.43 3.31 13.41
CA CYS A 46 8.86 3.20 13.08
C CYS A 46 9.74 2.89 14.31
N SER A 47 9.45 3.49 15.46
CA SER A 47 10.19 3.22 16.71
C SER A 47 9.99 1.79 17.22
N ASP A 48 8.78 1.25 17.05
CA ASP A 48 8.45 -0.11 17.45
C ASP A 48 9.12 -1.11 16.50
N ALA A 49 9.10 -0.82 15.21
CA ALA A 49 9.79 -1.60 14.18
C ALA A 49 11.31 -1.63 14.42
N ALA A 50 11.93 -0.50 14.76
CA ALA A 50 13.35 -0.45 15.14
C ALA A 50 13.66 -1.23 16.43
N SER A 51 12.74 -1.21 17.40
CA SER A 51 12.87 -2.00 18.64
C SER A 51 12.72 -3.50 18.38
N ALA A 52 11.76 -3.88 17.52
CA ALA A 52 11.56 -5.24 17.07
C ALA A 52 12.78 -5.73 16.29
N ASN A 53 13.32 -4.91 15.37
CA ASN A 53 14.55 -5.18 14.63
C ASN A 53 15.73 -5.49 15.55
N SER A 54 15.94 -4.64 16.56
CA SER A 54 16.98 -4.86 17.57
C SER A 54 16.78 -6.18 18.32
N THR A 55 15.54 -6.54 18.63
CA THR A 55 15.23 -7.79 19.33
C THR A 55 15.44 -9.02 18.43
N TRP A 56 14.99 -8.96 17.17
CA TRP A 56 15.21 -10.02 16.19
C TRP A 56 16.70 -10.22 15.88
N SER A 57 17.46 -9.13 15.81
CA SER A 57 18.92 -9.17 15.69
C SER A 57 19.56 -9.91 16.88
N ASN A 58 19.13 -9.60 18.12
CA ASN A 58 19.61 -10.31 19.32
C ASN A 58 19.24 -11.80 19.33
N LEU A 59 18.12 -12.18 18.70
CA LEU A 59 17.69 -13.56 18.51
C LEU A 59 18.35 -14.24 17.30
N GLY A 60 19.18 -13.51 16.55
CA GLY A 60 19.95 -14.02 15.43
C GLY A 60 19.17 -14.18 14.12
N TYR A 61 18.06 -13.44 13.94
CA TYR A 61 17.24 -13.48 12.72
C TYR A 61 16.90 -14.91 12.26
N PRO A 62 16.12 -15.67 13.05
CA PRO A 62 15.79 -17.04 12.70
C PRO A 62 15.04 -17.09 11.36
N THR A 63 15.61 -17.80 10.39
CA THR A 63 15.07 -17.88 9.01
C THR A 63 13.99 -18.95 8.86
N THR A 64 13.92 -19.89 9.80
CA THR A 64 12.86 -20.91 9.81
C THR A 64 11.55 -20.29 10.26
N ARG A 65 10.52 -20.43 9.44
CA ARG A 65 9.20 -19.91 9.72
C ARG A 65 8.62 -20.53 10.99
N GLY A 66 8.22 -19.70 11.96
CA GLY A 66 7.68 -20.18 13.23
C GLY A 66 7.55 -19.14 14.33
N TRP A 67 6.95 -19.58 15.44
CA TRP A 67 6.87 -18.83 16.69
C TRP A 67 8.20 -18.84 17.41
N VAL A 68 8.60 -17.67 17.93
CA VAL A 68 9.83 -17.47 18.67
C VAL A 68 9.49 -16.81 20.00
N ASP A 69 10.04 -17.34 21.09
CA ASP A 69 9.88 -16.78 22.43
C ASP A 69 10.44 -15.35 22.48
N TRP A 70 9.64 -14.43 23.03
CA TRP A 70 10.00 -13.02 23.12
C TRP A 70 10.44 -12.67 24.54
N PRO A 71 11.36 -11.70 24.73
CA PRO A 71 11.92 -11.37 26.05
C PRO A 71 10.89 -10.98 27.14
N ASN A 72 9.70 -10.52 26.75
CA ASN A 72 8.63 -10.13 27.66
C ASN A 72 7.68 -11.29 28.02
N GLY A 73 8.01 -12.54 27.64
CA GLY A 73 7.19 -13.72 27.90
C GLY A 73 6.03 -13.93 26.91
N GLN A 74 5.90 -13.08 25.89
CA GLN A 74 5.06 -13.32 24.72
C GLN A 74 5.85 -14.10 23.66
N CYS A 75 5.26 -14.29 22.48
CA CYS A 75 5.98 -14.76 21.30
C CYS A 75 5.85 -13.76 20.15
N SER A 76 6.84 -13.75 19.26
CA SER A 76 6.75 -13.10 17.95
C SER A 76 6.93 -14.15 16.84
N TYR A 77 6.70 -13.77 15.60
CA TYR A 77 6.71 -14.70 14.48
C TYR A 77 7.79 -14.35 13.46
N ALA A 78 8.68 -15.31 13.19
CA ALA A 78 9.57 -15.27 12.04
C ALA A 78 8.79 -15.82 10.84
N GLY A 79 8.57 -14.98 9.82
CA GLY A 79 7.70 -15.36 8.71
C GLY A 79 8.37 -16.20 7.63
N GLY A 80 9.72 -16.23 7.64
CA GLY A 80 10.54 -16.92 6.65
C GLY A 80 11.03 -15.95 5.58
N GLU A 81 11.40 -16.51 4.43
CA GLU A 81 11.86 -15.74 3.28
C GLU A 81 10.71 -14.86 2.72
N TYR A 82 11.04 -13.61 2.42
CA TYR A 82 10.18 -12.69 1.68
C TYR A 82 10.68 -12.62 0.23
N TYR A 83 9.87 -13.13 -0.71
CA TYR A 83 10.32 -13.33 -2.08
C TYR A 83 10.42 -12.07 -2.93
N ASN A 84 9.83 -10.95 -2.47
CA ASN A 84 9.79 -9.69 -3.23
C ASN A 84 9.26 -9.89 -4.67
N ASP A 85 8.22 -10.73 -4.84
CA ASP A 85 7.68 -11.12 -6.16
C ASP A 85 7.16 -9.92 -6.97
N ASP A 86 6.68 -8.87 -6.29
CA ASP A 86 6.22 -7.62 -6.90
C ASP A 86 7.37 -6.64 -7.22
N GLY A 87 8.62 -7.00 -6.88
CA GLY A 87 9.84 -6.26 -7.24
C GLY A 87 9.95 -4.87 -6.61
N GLN A 88 9.40 -4.69 -5.41
CA GLN A 88 9.33 -3.41 -4.72
C GLN A 88 10.66 -3.07 -4.04
N LEU A 89 11.30 -4.06 -3.41
CA LEU A 89 12.64 -3.95 -2.83
C LEU A 89 13.73 -4.24 -3.89
N PRO A 90 15.01 -3.94 -3.62
CA PRO A 90 16.11 -4.26 -4.54
C PRO A 90 16.08 -5.72 -5.02
N SER A 91 16.44 -5.93 -6.28
CA SER A 91 16.45 -7.26 -6.89
C SER A 91 17.80 -7.95 -6.71
N GLY A 92 17.77 -9.28 -6.54
CA GLY A 92 18.98 -10.11 -6.50
C GLY A 92 19.48 -10.43 -5.09
N ASP A 93 18.83 -9.88 -4.08
CA ASP A 93 19.14 -10.11 -2.66
C ASP A 93 18.14 -11.10 -2.04
N THR A 94 18.49 -11.64 -0.87
CA THR A 94 17.63 -12.49 -0.06
C THR A 94 17.02 -11.70 1.11
N PHE A 95 15.70 -11.80 1.29
CA PHE A 95 14.99 -11.09 2.35
C PHE A 95 14.31 -12.05 3.32
N TYR A 96 14.21 -11.64 4.58
CA TYR A 96 13.43 -12.34 5.60
C TYR A 96 12.47 -11.38 6.29
N GLU A 97 11.28 -11.87 6.60
CA GLU A 97 10.24 -11.08 7.26
C GLU A 97 10.04 -11.47 8.73
N TYR A 98 9.71 -10.48 9.55
CA TYR A 98 9.44 -10.67 10.96
C TYR A 98 8.30 -9.80 11.45
N ASP A 99 7.51 -10.33 12.39
CA ASP A 99 6.46 -9.56 13.06
C ASP A 99 7.07 -8.45 13.93
N VAL A 100 6.45 -7.26 13.91
CA VAL A 100 6.86 -6.12 14.75
C VAL A 100 6.39 -6.29 16.20
N TYR A 101 5.12 -6.67 16.38
CA TYR A 101 4.51 -6.70 17.71
C TYR A 101 4.41 -8.13 18.25
N PRO A 102 5.03 -8.42 19.42
CA PRO A 102 4.85 -9.70 20.09
C PRO A 102 3.43 -9.84 20.65
N ARG A 103 2.97 -11.09 20.79
CA ARG A 103 1.61 -11.44 21.19
C ARG A 103 1.55 -12.78 21.92
N THR A 104 0.38 -13.16 22.40
CA THR A 104 0.17 -14.51 22.93
C THR A 104 0.59 -15.56 21.88
N CYS A 105 1.44 -16.51 22.28
CA CYS A 105 1.95 -17.55 21.40
C CYS A 105 0.80 -18.31 20.72
N GLY A 106 0.85 -18.40 19.39
CA GLY A 106 -0.22 -19.03 18.59
C GLY A 106 -1.38 -18.10 18.20
N ALA A 107 -1.40 -16.85 18.64
CA ALA A 107 -2.43 -15.89 18.24
C ALA A 107 -2.32 -15.52 16.75
N HIS A 108 -3.40 -14.99 16.17
CA HIS A 108 -3.35 -14.44 14.82
C HIS A 108 -2.30 -13.31 14.70
N ARG A 109 -1.51 -13.35 13.62
CA ARG A 109 -0.55 -12.31 13.25
C ARG A 109 -1.30 -11.04 12.80
N ASP A 110 -0.67 -9.88 12.91
CA ASP A 110 -1.20 -8.60 12.43
C ASP A 110 -0.63 -8.27 11.04
N ALA A 111 -0.71 -7.02 10.60
CA ALA A 111 -0.18 -6.57 9.30
C ALA A 111 1.28 -6.06 9.36
N TYR A 112 1.82 -5.80 10.56
CA TYR A 112 3.05 -5.02 10.73
C TYR A 112 4.28 -5.91 10.60
N ARG A 113 5.20 -5.54 9.72
CA ARG A 113 6.39 -6.33 9.40
C ARG A 113 7.64 -5.48 9.38
N ILE A 114 8.75 -6.07 9.82
CA ILE A 114 10.05 -5.68 9.25
C ILE A 114 10.43 -6.69 8.18
N VAL A 115 11.06 -6.21 7.12
CA VAL A 115 11.71 -7.03 6.10
C VAL A 115 13.19 -6.67 6.13
N VAL A 116 14.03 -7.68 6.34
CA VAL A 116 15.48 -7.55 6.48
C VAL A 116 16.13 -8.15 5.25
N ASP A 117 16.92 -7.36 4.54
CA ASP A 117 17.87 -7.83 3.56
C ASP A 117 19.01 -8.55 4.29
N SER A 118 19.14 -9.86 4.10
CA SER A 118 20.19 -10.64 4.77
C SER A 118 21.57 -10.43 4.18
N ASP A 119 21.66 -9.86 2.98
CA ASP A 119 22.90 -9.64 2.25
C ASP A 119 23.53 -8.30 2.63
N THR A 120 22.72 -7.26 2.81
CA THR A 120 23.19 -5.91 3.20
C THR A 120 22.92 -5.53 4.65
N GLY A 121 21.95 -6.18 5.30
CA GLY A 121 21.44 -5.79 6.61
C GLY A 121 20.48 -4.60 6.58
N THR A 122 20.08 -4.12 5.40
CA THR A 122 19.07 -3.06 5.27
C THR A 122 17.72 -3.57 5.78
N VAL A 123 16.98 -2.72 6.48
CA VAL A 123 15.68 -3.09 7.06
C VAL A 123 14.62 -2.10 6.63
N TRP A 124 13.47 -2.62 6.22
CA TRP A 124 12.28 -1.83 5.95
C TRP A 124 11.17 -2.22 6.91
N TYR A 125 10.44 -1.22 7.38
CA TYR A 125 9.17 -1.37 8.05
C TYR A 125 8.03 -1.32 7.03
N SER A 126 7.12 -2.28 7.10
CA SER A 126 5.85 -2.24 6.38
C SER A 126 4.69 -2.21 7.38
N PRO A 127 3.90 -1.12 7.42
CA PRO A 127 2.79 -0.98 8.35
C PRO A 127 1.52 -1.72 7.94
N ASP A 128 1.47 -2.23 6.72
CA ASP A 128 0.24 -2.53 5.99
C ASP A 128 0.34 -3.80 5.15
N HIS A 129 1.09 -4.77 5.66
CA HIS A 129 1.24 -6.09 5.03
C HIS A 129 1.78 -6.00 3.60
N TYR A 130 2.95 -5.34 3.46
CA TYR A 130 3.74 -5.18 2.24
C TYR A 130 3.15 -4.22 1.21
N SER A 131 2.20 -3.37 1.59
CA SER A 131 1.64 -2.38 0.67
C SER A 131 2.48 -1.11 0.61
N ASP A 132 3.23 -0.77 1.66
CA ASP A 132 4.22 0.30 1.68
C ASP A 132 5.45 -0.14 2.50
N PHE A 133 6.62 0.42 2.17
CA PHE A 133 7.90 0.15 2.83
C PHE A 133 8.62 1.43 3.20
N TYR A 134 9.10 1.49 4.44
CA TYR A 134 9.85 2.62 4.98
C TYR A 134 11.19 2.12 5.51
N GLN A 135 12.29 2.57 4.93
CA GLN A 135 13.62 2.17 5.39
C GLN A 135 13.89 2.69 6.80
N LEU A 136 14.28 1.79 7.71
CA LEU A 136 14.57 2.09 9.13
C LEU A 136 15.97 2.69 9.34
#